data_AF-A0A7W0ANB9-F1
#
_entry.id   AF-A0A7W0ANB9-F1
#
_cell.length_a   1.000
_cell.length_b   1.000
_cell.length_c   1.000
_cell.angle_alpha   90.00
_cell.angle_beta   90.00
_cell.angle_gamma   90.00
#
_symmetry.space_group_name_H-M   'P 1'
#
loop_
_entity.id
_entity.type
_entity.pdbx_description
1 polymer ?
#
loop_
_entity_poly.entity_id
_entity_poly.type
_entity_poly.pdbx_seq_one_letter_code
_entity_poly.pdbx_strand_id
1 'polypeptide(L)'
;LHEGIFADLGLSEEDVARTPIAPTNLSYTSYLIATAYGRSFAELLGAVLPCYWIYWEVGKALLEQGSPDPLYGRWIETYGGEQFAEVVRAVLALTDRLGPALGQAERASTARHFAITSRYEWMFWDMAYRRERWPI
;
A
#
# COMPACT_ATOMS: atom_id res chain seq x y z
N LEU A 1 5.65 14.03 0.22
CA LEU A 1 4.20 14.09 0.54
C LEU A 1 3.97 14.08 2.04
N HIS A 2 4.23 12.96 2.74
CA HIS A 2 3.84 12.77 4.15
C HIS A 2 4.43 13.80 5.13
N GLU A 3 5.72 14.14 5.03
CA GLU A 3 6.33 15.19 5.87
C GLU A 3 5.60 16.54 5.76
N GLY A 4 5.23 16.94 4.54
CA GLY A 4 4.46 18.17 4.30
C GLY A 4 3.03 18.10 4.84
N ILE A 5 2.38 16.94 4.74
CA ILE A 5 1.04 16.73 5.33
C ILE A 5 1.10 16.80 6.86
N PHE A 6 2.12 16.18 7.48
CA PHE A 6 2.29 16.22 8.93
C PHE A 6 2.51 17.66 9.44
N ALA A 7 3.36 18.43 8.76
CA ALA A 7 3.58 19.83 9.08
C ALA A 7 2.28 20.66 8.97
N ASP A 8 1.50 20.48 7.90
CA ASP A 8 0.23 21.20 7.71
C ASP A 8 -0.85 20.78 8.74
N LEU A 9 -0.74 19.59 9.30
CA LEU A 9 -1.58 19.11 10.42
C LEU A 9 -1.03 19.52 11.81
N GLY A 10 0.09 20.24 11.85
CA GLY A 10 0.73 20.68 13.10
C GLY A 10 1.40 19.56 13.90
N LEU A 11 1.76 18.45 13.25
CA LEU A 11 2.42 17.31 13.87
C LEU A 11 3.95 17.47 13.80
N SER A 12 4.62 17.37 14.94
CA SER A 12 6.07 17.29 15.00
C SER A 12 6.59 15.90 14.64
N GLU A 13 7.89 15.79 14.35
CA GLU A 13 8.54 14.48 14.20
C GLU A 13 8.41 13.61 15.46
N GLU A 14 8.44 14.24 16.64
CA GLU A 14 8.25 13.52 17.91
C GLU A 14 6.84 12.95 18.03
N ASP A 15 5.81 13.71 17.64
CA ASP A 15 4.41 13.25 17.64
C ASP A 15 4.24 12.03 16.72
N VAL A 16 4.82 12.09 15.53
CA VAL A 16 4.77 10.97 14.56
C VAL A 16 5.53 9.77 15.12
N ALA A 17 6.75 9.95 15.65
CA ALA A 17 7.57 8.87 16.17
C ALA A 17 6.96 8.18 17.40
N ARG A 18 6.22 8.93 18.23
CA ARG A 18 5.54 8.39 19.42
C ARG A 18 4.18 7.77 19.12
N THR A 19 3.69 7.88 17.89
CA THR A 19 2.40 7.31 17.50
C THR A 19 2.48 5.77 17.54
N PRO A 20 1.67 5.10 18.37
CA PRO A 20 1.72 3.64 18.46
C PRO A 20 1.24 3.00 17.15
N ILE A 21 1.86 1.89 16.78
CA ILE A 21 1.44 1.11 15.62
C ILE A 21 0.09 0.44 15.89
N ALA A 22 -0.88 0.67 15.00
CA ALA A 22 -2.17 0.00 15.06
C ALA A 22 -2.03 -1.52 14.83
N PRO A 23 -2.89 -2.37 15.45
CA PRO A 23 -2.84 -3.82 15.30
C PRO A 23 -2.81 -4.30 13.83
N THR A 24 -3.63 -3.69 12.97
CA THR A 24 -3.67 -4.01 11.54
C THR A 24 -2.36 -3.62 10.83
N ASN A 25 -1.80 -2.44 11.13
CA ASN A 25 -0.53 -2.00 10.54
C ASN A 25 0.63 -2.92 10.94
N LEU A 26 0.69 -3.33 12.21
CA LEU A 26 1.68 -4.28 12.70
C LEU A 26 1.55 -5.63 11.98
N SER A 27 0.32 -6.12 11.83
CA SER A 27 0.04 -7.41 11.17
C SER A 27 0.43 -7.38 9.69
N TYR A 28 0.06 -6.31 8.97
CA TYR A 28 0.36 -6.15 7.56
C TYR A 28 1.88 -6.06 7.32
N THR A 29 2.57 -5.18 8.04
CA THR A 29 4.03 -5.02 7.88
C THR A 29 4.79 -6.28 8.28
N SER A 30 4.37 -6.96 9.36
CA SER A 30 4.95 -8.25 9.77
C SER A 30 4.76 -9.33 8.71
N TYR A 31 3.59 -9.37 8.04
CA TYR A 31 3.33 -10.29 6.93
C TYR A 31 4.25 -10.04 5.73
N LEU A 32 4.50 -8.77 5.38
CA LEU A 32 5.42 -8.40 4.30
C LEU A 32 6.86 -8.81 4.64
N ILE A 33 7.33 -8.52 5.85
CA ILE A 33 8.67 -8.92 6.33
C ILE A 33 8.82 -10.44 6.30
N ALA A 34 7.84 -11.19 6.84
CA ALA A 34 7.88 -12.65 6.82
C ALA A 34 7.92 -13.22 5.40
N THR A 35 7.20 -12.60 4.45
CA THR A 35 7.24 -12.98 3.04
C THR A 35 8.62 -12.67 2.44
N ALA A 36 9.20 -11.51 2.73
CA ALA A 36 10.50 -11.10 2.20
C ALA A 36 11.65 -12.02 2.63
N TYR A 37 11.63 -12.51 3.88
CA TYR A 37 12.68 -13.40 4.40
C TYR A 37 12.41 -14.88 4.11
N GLY A 38 11.15 -15.28 3.90
CA GLY A 38 10.74 -16.68 3.88
C GLY A 38 10.28 -17.22 2.53
N ARG A 39 10.14 -16.39 1.50
CA ARG A 39 9.52 -16.74 0.22
C ARG A 39 10.36 -16.30 -0.97
N SER A 40 9.98 -16.77 -2.16
CA SER A 40 10.68 -16.39 -3.38
C SER A 40 10.47 -14.90 -3.73
N PHE A 41 11.32 -14.38 -4.62
CA PHE A 41 11.16 -13.02 -5.12
C PHE A 41 9.79 -12.81 -5.79
N ALA A 42 9.27 -13.81 -6.51
CA ALA A 42 7.98 -13.72 -7.17
C ALA A 42 6.82 -13.66 -6.15
N GLU A 43 6.92 -14.41 -5.04
CA GLU A 43 5.95 -14.35 -3.95
C GLU A 43 6.00 -13.00 -3.21
N LEU A 44 7.19 -12.48 -2.93
CA LEU A 44 7.37 -11.14 -2.36
C LEU A 44 6.81 -10.05 -3.28
N LEU A 45 7.12 -10.12 -4.58
CA LEU A 45 6.58 -9.18 -5.57
C LEU A 45 5.06 -9.20 -5.59
N GLY A 46 4.44 -10.39 -5.53
CA GLY A 46 3.00 -10.54 -5.41
C GLY A 46 2.44 -9.91 -4.13
N ALA A 47 3.16 -10.03 -3.00
CA ALA A 47 2.75 -9.45 -1.73
C ALA A 47 2.80 -7.90 -1.73
N VAL A 48 3.80 -7.29 -2.37
CA VAL A 48 3.92 -5.82 -2.40
C VAL A 48 3.11 -5.18 -3.52
N LEU A 49 2.79 -5.90 -4.60
CA LEU A 49 2.11 -5.32 -5.76
C LEU A 49 0.80 -4.55 -5.42
N PRO A 50 -0.08 -5.04 -4.51
CA PRO A 50 -1.30 -4.32 -4.15
C PRO A 50 -1.06 -2.90 -3.62
N CYS A 51 0.01 -2.62 -2.88
CA CYS A 51 0.22 -1.29 -2.31
C CYS A 51 0.48 -0.23 -3.40
N TYR A 52 1.14 -0.61 -4.49
CA TYR A 52 1.29 0.26 -5.67
C TYR A 52 -0.01 0.34 -6.45
N TRP A 53 -0.56 -0.81 -6.81
CA TRP A 53 -1.65 -0.86 -7.78
C TRP A 53 -2.95 -0.29 -7.21
N ILE A 54 -3.33 -0.64 -5.97
CA ILE A 54 -4.57 -0.15 -5.35
C ILE A 54 -4.52 1.36 -5.16
N TYR A 55 -3.39 1.91 -4.66
CA TYR A 55 -3.26 3.36 -4.51
C TYR A 55 -3.41 4.09 -5.84
N TRP A 56 -2.86 3.54 -6.94
CA TRP A 56 -3.00 4.15 -8.25
C TRP A 56 -4.44 4.09 -8.77
N GLU A 57 -5.13 2.96 -8.63
CA GLU A 57 -6.53 2.83 -9.02
C GLU A 57 -7.45 3.77 -8.22
N VAL A 58 -7.24 3.87 -6.90
CA VAL A 58 -7.97 4.81 -6.04
C VAL A 58 -7.66 6.25 -6.43
N GLY A 59 -6.39 6.59 -6.65
CA GLY A 59 -5.97 7.92 -7.06
C GLY A 59 -6.59 8.35 -8.39
N LYS A 60 -6.59 7.47 -9.40
CA LYS A 60 -7.27 7.73 -10.69
C LYS A 60 -8.76 7.98 -10.51
N ALA A 61 -9.44 7.11 -9.75
CA ALA A 61 -10.89 7.25 -9.51
C ALA A 61 -11.24 8.56 -8.79
N LEU A 62 -10.38 9.03 -7.88
CA LEU A 62 -10.59 10.27 -7.15
C LEU A 62 -10.17 11.52 -7.93
N LEU A 63 -9.22 11.42 -8.87
CA LEU A 63 -8.84 12.53 -9.74
C LEU A 63 -10.01 13.06 -10.58
N GLU A 64 -10.92 12.18 -10.99
CA GLU A 64 -12.13 12.56 -11.72
C GLU A 64 -13.08 13.45 -10.90
N GLN A 65 -13.03 13.34 -9.56
CA GLN A 65 -13.90 14.04 -8.63
C GLN A 65 -13.21 15.26 -7.99
N GLY A 66 -11.91 15.15 -7.73
CA GLY A 66 -11.14 16.13 -6.96
C GLY A 66 -11.53 16.19 -5.48
N SER A 67 -10.98 17.17 -4.77
CA SER A 67 -11.33 17.46 -3.37
C SER A 67 -11.34 18.98 -3.13
N PRO A 68 -12.34 19.51 -2.39
CA PRO A 68 -12.32 20.89 -1.94
C PRO A 68 -11.28 21.14 -0.83
N ASP A 69 -10.84 20.08 -0.13
CA ASP A 69 -9.74 20.15 0.85
C ASP A 69 -8.39 20.02 0.11
N PRO A 70 -7.50 21.03 0.19
CA PRO A 70 -6.19 21.00 -0.45
C PRO A 70 -5.29 19.84 0.02
N LEU A 71 -5.43 19.38 1.27
CA LEU A 71 -4.66 18.26 1.79
C LEU A 71 -4.99 16.97 1.04
N TYR A 72 -6.28 16.69 0.88
CA TYR A 72 -6.75 15.54 0.12
C TYR A 72 -6.50 15.73 -1.37
N GLY A 73 -6.58 16.95 -1.90
CA GLY A 73 -6.21 17.27 -3.27
C GLY A 73 -4.78 16.82 -3.60
N ARG A 74 -3.79 17.19 -2.77
CA ARG A 74 -2.38 16.78 -2.97
C ARG A 74 -2.19 15.27 -2.86
N TRP A 75 -2.92 14.61 -1.96
CA TRP A 75 -2.87 13.15 -1.84
C TRP A 75 -3.39 12.48 -3.12
N ILE A 76 -4.55 12.92 -3.63
CA ILE A 76 -5.16 12.44 -4.87
C ILE A 76 -4.22 12.67 -6.06
N GLU A 77 -3.66 13.88 -6.20
CA GLU A 77 -2.72 14.23 -7.26
C GLU A 77 -1.46 13.36 -7.22
N THR A 78 -0.95 13.05 -6.04
CA THR A 78 0.25 12.22 -5.89
C THR A 78 -0.01 10.80 -6.41
N TYR A 79 -1.08 10.15 -5.94
CA TYR A 79 -1.32 8.74 -6.26
C TYR A 79 -2.05 8.54 -7.59
N GLY A 80 -2.81 9.52 -8.07
CA GLY A 80 -3.41 9.50 -9.40
C GLY A 80 -2.49 10.02 -10.51
N GLY A 81 -1.43 10.76 -10.15
CA GLY A 81 -0.53 11.43 -11.09
C GLY A 81 0.43 10.50 -11.84
N GLU A 82 0.98 11.02 -12.94
CA GLU A 82 1.80 10.23 -13.87
C GLU A 82 3.10 9.72 -13.24
N GLN A 83 3.73 10.48 -12.33
CA GLN A 83 4.95 10.05 -11.65
C GLN A 83 4.75 8.74 -10.84
N PHE A 84 3.63 8.62 -10.14
CA PHE A 84 3.31 7.38 -9.42
C PHE A 84 2.89 6.28 -10.41
N ALA A 85 2.15 6.63 -11.46
CA ALA A 85 1.76 5.71 -12.51
C ALA A 85 2.96 5.02 -13.19
N GLU A 86 4.05 5.75 -13.46
CA GLU A 86 5.28 5.20 -14.04
C GLU A 86 5.88 4.08 -13.15
N VAL A 87 5.95 4.31 -11.84
CA VAL A 87 6.42 3.30 -10.88
C VAL A 87 5.51 2.08 -10.89
N VAL A 88 4.19 2.29 -10.84
CA VAL A 88 3.20 1.21 -10.81
C VAL A 88 3.27 0.37 -12.08
N ARG A 89 3.36 1.00 -13.26
CA ARG A 89 3.53 0.32 -14.55
C ARG A 89 4.83 -0.49 -14.60
N ALA A 90 5.93 0.02 -14.03
CA ALA A 90 7.19 -0.71 -13.97
C ALA A 90 7.08 -1.97 -13.09
N VAL A 91 6.40 -1.89 -11.95
CA VAL A 91 6.17 -3.04 -11.06
C VAL A 91 5.25 -4.07 -11.74
N LEU A 92 4.17 -3.63 -12.39
CA LEU A 92 3.28 -4.50 -13.18
C LEU A 92 4.04 -5.21 -14.30
N ALA A 93 4.83 -4.48 -15.08
CA ALA A 93 5.64 -5.06 -16.15
C ALA A 93 6.69 -6.07 -15.64
N LEU A 94 7.24 -5.85 -14.43
CA LEU A 94 8.08 -6.84 -13.78
C LEU A 94 7.30 -8.10 -13.38
N THR A 95 6.10 -7.94 -12.80
CA THR A 95 5.22 -9.07 -12.46
C THR A 95 4.85 -9.89 -13.69
N ASP A 96 4.41 -9.23 -14.77
CA ASP A 96 4.02 -9.88 -16.02
C ASP A 96 5.18 -10.61 -16.69
N ARG A 97 6.39 -10.07 -16.59
CA ARG A 97 7.60 -10.71 -17.12
C ARG A 97 7.99 -11.98 -16.36
N LEU A 98 7.76 -12.03 -15.05
CA LEU A 98 8.07 -13.22 -14.24
C LEU A 98 7.01 -14.31 -14.38
N GLY A 99 5.74 -13.93 -14.51
CA GLY A 99 4.58 -14.84 -14.51
C GLY A 99 4.72 -16.09 -15.41
N PRO A 100 5.14 -15.97 -16.69
CA PRO A 100 5.28 -17.11 -17.60
C PRO A 100 6.30 -18.16 -17.16
N ALA A 101 7.30 -17.79 -16.37
CA ALA A 101 8.35 -18.69 -15.90
C ALA A 101 7.98 -19.41 -14.59
N LEU A 102 6.91 -18.99 -13.91
CA LEU A 102 6.52 -19.57 -12.63
C LEU A 102 5.86 -20.93 -12.82
N GLY A 103 6.27 -21.90 -12.00
CA GLY A 103 5.54 -23.14 -11.85
C GLY A 103 4.15 -22.92 -11.27
N GLN A 104 3.22 -23.87 -11.47
CA GLN A 104 1.83 -23.74 -11.02
C GLN A 104 1.70 -23.43 -9.52
N ALA A 105 2.50 -24.10 -8.68
CA ALA A 105 2.46 -23.90 -7.23
C ALA A 105 2.93 -22.51 -6.81
N GLU A 106 4.05 -22.03 -7.38
CA GLU A 106 4.58 -20.70 -7.08
C GLU A 106 3.63 -19.60 -7.57
N ARG A 107 3.09 -19.74 -8.79
CA ARG A 107 2.07 -18.81 -9.31
C ARG A 107 0.84 -18.73 -8.40
N ALA A 108 0.37 -19.88 -7.90
CA ALA A 108 -0.75 -19.92 -6.96
C ALA A 108 -0.41 -19.23 -5.62
N SER A 109 0.80 -19.45 -5.09
CA SER A 109 1.24 -18.77 -3.87
C SER A 109 1.41 -17.27 -4.05
N THR A 110 2.00 -16.81 -5.17
CA THR A 110 2.09 -15.39 -5.54
C THR A 110 0.71 -14.74 -5.60
N ALA A 111 -0.26 -15.38 -6.27
CA ALA A 111 -1.64 -14.88 -6.33
C ALA A 111 -2.32 -14.85 -4.95
N ARG A 112 -2.01 -15.81 -4.07
CA ARG A 112 -2.49 -15.82 -2.70
C ARG A 112 -1.91 -14.65 -1.89
N HIS A 113 -0.61 -14.37 -2.02
CA HIS A 113 0.03 -13.23 -1.37
C HIS A 113 -0.61 -11.91 -1.82
N PHE A 114 -0.79 -11.72 -3.12
CA PHE A 114 -1.51 -10.58 -3.68
C PHE A 114 -2.90 -10.42 -3.05
N ALA A 115 -3.71 -11.49 -3.03
CA ALA A 115 -5.05 -11.42 -2.47
C ALA A 115 -5.07 -11.14 -0.95
N ILE A 116 -4.08 -11.62 -0.20
CA ILE A 116 -3.96 -11.35 1.24
C ILE A 116 -3.61 -9.89 1.47
N THR A 117 -2.62 -9.36 0.76
CA THR A 117 -2.19 -7.96 0.97
C THR A 117 -3.19 -6.95 0.41
N SER A 118 -3.98 -7.28 -0.62
CA SER A 118 -5.16 -6.47 -0.99
C SER A 118 -6.21 -6.37 0.14
N ARG A 119 -6.40 -7.43 0.93
CA ARG A 119 -7.28 -7.37 2.11
C ARG A 119 -6.68 -6.50 3.20
N TYR A 120 -5.37 -6.60 3.41
CA TYR A 120 -4.68 -5.70 4.35
C TYR A 120 -4.74 -4.24 3.92
N GLU A 121 -4.67 -3.91 2.63
CA GLU A 121 -4.89 -2.53 2.15
C GLU A 121 -6.28 -2.04 2.52
N TRP A 122 -7.33 -2.83 2.29
CA TRP A 122 -8.68 -2.47 2.73
C TRP A 122 -8.76 -2.26 4.25
N MET A 123 -8.16 -3.17 5.03
CA MET A 123 -8.10 -3.05 6.49
C MET A 123 -7.28 -1.84 6.93
N PHE A 124 -6.26 -1.42 6.17
CA PHE A 124 -5.45 -0.24 6.44
C PHE A 124 -6.29 1.04 6.34
N TRP A 125 -7.20 1.12 5.36
CA TRP A 125 -8.17 2.21 5.28
C TRP A 125 -9.17 2.18 6.45
N ASP A 126 -9.72 1.00 6.76
CA ASP A 126 -10.71 0.83 7.84
C ASP A 126 -10.10 1.13 9.23
N MET A 127 -8.86 0.71 9.49
CA MET A 127 -8.19 0.97 10.78
C MET A 127 -7.98 2.48 11.00
N ALA A 128 -7.67 3.23 9.94
CA ALA A 128 -7.49 4.68 10.02
C ALA A 128 -8.84 5.37 10.29
N TYR A 129 -9.89 4.96 9.56
CA TYR A 129 -11.25 5.49 9.73
C TYR A 129 -11.80 5.24 11.13
N ARG A 130 -11.60 4.02 11.67
CA ARG A 130 -12.04 3.63 13.02
C ARG A 130 -11.09 4.05 14.13
N ARG A 131 -9.91 4.58 13.78
CA ARG A 131 -8.81 4.88 14.72
C ARG A 131 -8.50 3.67 15.60
N GLU A 132 -8.28 2.53 14.95
CA GLU A 132 -8.09 1.22 15.57
C GLU A 132 -7.06 1.27 16.71
N ARG A 133 -7.41 0.59 17.80
CA ARG A 133 -6.52 0.34 18.94
C ARG A 133 -6.56 -1.15 19.27
N TRP A 134 -5.60 -1.58 20.08
CA TRP A 134 -5.63 -2.91 20.66
C TRP A 134 -6.91 -3.11 21.49
N PRO A 135 -7.62 -4.24 21.33
CA PRO A 135 -8.86 -4.52 22.05
C PRO A 135 -8.58 -5.13 23.43
N ILE A 136 -7.66 -4.53 24.19
CA ILE A 136 -7.24 -4.96 25.54
C ILE A 136 -7.09 -3.75 26.47
#